data_AF-K9PQT3-F1
#
_entry.id   AF-K9PQT3-F1
#
_cell.length_a   1.000
_cell.length_b   1.000
_cell.length_c   1.000
_cell.angle_alpha   90.00
_cell.angle_beta   90.00
_cell.angle_gamma   90.00
#
_symmetry.space_group_name_H-M   'P 1'
#
loop_
_entity.id
_entity.type
_entity.pdbx_description
1 polymer ?
#
loop_
_entity_poly.entity_id
_entity_poly.type
_entity_poly.pdbx_seq_one_letter_code
_entity_poly.pdbx_strand_id
1 'polypeptide(L)'
;MSLKQVNAFYELLISEPAIYEKYYHKCCRQGFFGSHHWDKTKIVSLAASLGYNFSESELNQSWLESESNFSEPSINLSEAVRQ
;
A
#
# COMPACT_ATOMS: atom_id res chain seq x y z
N MET A 1 9.29 12.15 9.41
CA MET A 1 9.73 12.48 8.05
C MET A 1 8.46 12.85 7.26
N SER A 2 8.50 13.04 5.94
CA SER A 2 7.33 13.49 5.17
C SER A 2 6.74 12.34 4.35
N LEU A 3 5.41 12.20 4.34
CA LEU A 3 4.66 11.30 3.44
C LEU A 3 5.07 11.44 1.96
N LYS A 4 5.63 12.61 1.59
CA LYS A 4 6.22 12.86 0.27
C LYS A 4 7.28 11.82 -0.12
N GLN A 5 8.08 11.32 0.82
CA GLN A 5 9.08 10.29 0.51
C GLN A 5 8.46 8.93 0.23
N VAL A 6 7.35 8.60 0.91
CA VAL A 6 6.59 7.36 0.66
C VAL A 6 6.00 7.41 -0.75
N ASN A 7 5.37 8.53 -1.12
CA ASN A 7 4.81 8.70 -2.47
C ASN A 7 5.89 8.64 -3.55
N ALA A 8 7.02 9.34 -3.38
CA ALA A 8 8.12 9.31 -4.33
C ALA A 8 8.73 7.90 -4.49
N PHE A 9 8.75 7.10 -3.43
CA PHE A 9 9.15 5.70 -3.51
C PHE A 9 8.16 4.86 -4.33
N TYR A 10 6.85 5.05 -4.15
CA TYR A 10 5.84 4.36 -4.96
C TYR A 10 5.84 4.81 -6.43
N GLU A 11 6.09 6.08 -6.71
CA GLU A 11 6.28 6.56 -8.09
C GLU A 11 7.47 5.88 -8.77
N LEU A 12 8.59 5.72 -8.06
CA LEU A 12 9.73 4.97 -8.56
C LEU A 12 9.39 3.49 -8.82
N LEU A 13 8.65 2.85 -7.90
CA LEU A 13 8.20 1.47 -8.08
C LEU A 13 7.33 1.31 -9.33
N ILE A 14 6.42 2.25 -9.60
CA ILE A 14 5.56 2.22 -10.79
C ILE A 14 6.36 2.49 -12.06
N SER A 15 7.33 3.40 -11.99
CA SER A 15 8.18 3.75 -13.14
C SER A 15 9.16 2.65 -13.50
N GLU A 16 9.60 1.83 -12.53
CA GLU A 16 10.69 0.88 -12.72
C GLU A 16 10.27 -0.57 -12.40
N PRO A 17 9.82 -1.34 -13.42
CA PRO A 17 9.22 -2.66 -13.21
C PRO A 17 10.18 -3.68 -12.59
N ALA A 18 11.49 -3.52 -12.81
CA ALA A 18 12.51 -4.37 -12.19
C ALA A 18 12.60 -4.19 -10.66
N ILE A 19 12.31 -2.98 -10.15
CA ILE A 19 12.24 -2.72 -8.71
C ILE A 19 10.90 -3.21 -8.17
N TYR A 20 9.82 -3.00 -8.92
CA TYR A 20 8.49 -3.53 -8.56
C TYR A 20 8.51 -5.05 -8.36
N GLU A 21 9.16 -5.80 -9.25
CA GLU A 21 9.27 -7.25 -9.13
C GLU A 21 10.02 -7.66 -7.86
N LYS A 22 11.14 -6.98 -7.54
CA LYS A 22 11.87 -7.20 -6.29
C LYS A 22 11.04 -6.84 -5.06
N TYR A 23 10.28 -5.75 -5.13
CA TYR A 23 9.37 -5.33 -4.07
C TYR A 23 8.30 -6.40 -3.83
N TYR A 24 7.65 -6.89 -4.90
CA TYR A 24 6.67 -7.97 -4.82
C TYR A 24 7.28 -9.24 -4.24
N HIS A 25 8.38 -9.75 -4.81
CA HIS A 25 8.98 -11.00 -4.35
C HIS A 25 9.56 -10.95 -2.93
N LYS A 26 10.12 -9.81 -2.49
CA LYS A 26 10.73 -9.71 -1.15
C LYS A 26 9.73 -9.33 -0.07
N CYS A 27 8.80 -8.42 -0.38
CA CYS A 27 7.93 -7.78 0.59
C CYS A 27 6.54 -8.42 0.65
N CYS A 28 6.08 -9.06 -0.42
CA CYS A 28 4.87 -9.88 -0.38
C CYS A 28 5.23 -11.29 0.09
N ARG A 29 4.67 -11.69 1.23
CA ARG A 29 4.62 -13.10 1.62
C ARG A 29 3.20 -13.62 1.39
N GLN A 30 3.09 -14.68 0.60
CA GLN A 30 1.86 -15.45 0.50
C GLN A 30 1.66 -16.21 1.81
N GLY A 31 0.64 -15.83 2.56
CA GLY A 31 0.21 -16.54 3.76
C GLY A 31 -0.51 -17.85 3.42
N PHE A 32 -0.65 -18.71 4.43
CA PHE A 32 -1.17 -20.08 4.32
C PHE A 32 -2.66 -20.18 3.91
N PHE A 33 -3.36 -19.05 3.75
CA PHE A 33 -4.77 -18.98 3.33
C PHE A 33 -5.01 -18.04 2.15
N GLY A 34 -4.01 -17.80 1.31
CA GLY A 34 -4.13 -16.87 0.17
C GLY A 34 -4.11 -15.39 0.58
N SER A 35 -3.90 -15.10 1.86
CA SER A 35 -3.67 -13.74 2.34
C SER A 35 -2.31 -13.23 1.86
N HIS A 36 -2.30 -12.08 1.17
CA HIS A 36 -1.06 -11.39 0.83
C HIS A 36 -0.66 -10.54 2.05
N HIS A 37 0.35 -10.99 2.80
CA HIS A 37 0.92 -10.22 3.90
C HIS A 37 2.09 -9.40 3.39
N TRP A 38 1.87 -8.09 3.29
CA TRP A 38 2.91 -7.13 3.00
C TRP A 38 3.71 -6.82 4.27
N ASP A 39 5.00 -7.10 4.23
CA ASP A 39 5.92 -6.93 5.36
C ASP A 39 6.47 -5.49 5.37
N LYS A 40 5.86 -4.62 6.19
CA LYS A 40 6.17 -3.18 6.24
C LYS A 40 7.64 -2.91 6.54
N THR A 41 8.26 -3.70 7.42
CA THR A 41 9.68 -3.58 7.77
C THR A 41 10.58 -3.81 6.55
N LYS A 42 10.25 -4.80 5.72
CA LYS A 42 10.99 -5.06 4.47
C LYS A 42 10.80 -3.97 3.43
N ILE A 43 9.61 -3.38 3.36
CA ILE A 43 9.32 -2.27 2.45
C ILE A 43 10.18 -1.06 2.83
N VAL A 44 10.20 -0.70 4.12
CA VAL A 44 11.05 0.37 4.65
C VAL A 44 12.53 0.08 4.40
N SER A 45 12.98 -1.16 4.61
CA SER A 45 14.37 -1.56 4.34
C SER A 45 14.75 -1.48 2.85
N LEU A 46 13.84 -1.85 1.95
CA LEU A 46 14.04 -1.71 0.52
C LEU A 46 14.11 -0.24 0.10
N ALA A 47 13.20 0.58 0.63
CA ALA A 47 13.19 2.01 0.38
C ALA A 47 14.48 2.69 0.87
N ALA A 48 14.97 2.32 2.06
CA ALA A 48 16.26 2.76 2.59
C ALA A 48 17.43 2.37 1.67
N SER A 49 17.38 1.18 1.07
CA SER A 49 18.38 0.72 0.10
C SER A 49 18.37 1.53 -1.21
N LEU A 50 17.24 2.16 -1.55
CA LEU A 50 17.06 3.02 -2.72
C LEU A 50 17.30 4.51 -2.41
N GLY A 51 17.59 4.86 -1.15
CA GLY A 51 17.85 6.23 -0.71
C GLY A 51 16.65 6.98 -0.13
N TYR A 52 15.51 6.32 0.06
CA TYR A 52 14.33 6.89 0.72
C TYR A 52 14.34 6.55 2.20
N ASN A 53 14.03 7.51 3.08
CA ASN A 53 14.09 7.32 4.52
C ASN A 53 12.74 7.64 5.18
N PHE A 54 11.89 6.62 5.28
CA PHE A 54 10.61 6.69 5.97
C PHE A 54 10.44 5.51 6.92
N SER A 55 9.61 5.70 7.94
CA SER A 55 9.31 4.70 8.96
C SER A 55 8.07 3.87 8.60
N GLU A 56 7.88 2.75 9.30
CA GLU A 56 6.69 1.92 9.15
C GLU A 56 5.41 2.67 9.51
N SER A 57 5.47 3.59 10.47
CA SER A 57 4.35 4.45 10.85
C SER A 57 3.90 5.35 9.69
N GLU A 58 4.84 5.89 8.92
CA GLU A 58 4.56 6.75 7.77
C GLU A 58 4.01 5.94 6.58
N LEU A 59 4.56 4.75 6.34
CA LEU A 59 4.01 3.80 5.37
C LEU A 59 2.56 3.42 5.75
N ASN A 60 2.34 3.12 7.03
CA ASN A 60 1.02 2.76 7.55
C ASN A 60 0.02 3.92 7.42
N GLN A 61 0.47 5.16 7.68
CA GLN A 61 -0.35 6.34 7.51
C GLN A 61 -0.73 6.55 6.03
N SER A 62 0.21 6.37 5.10
CA SER A 62 -0.09 6.42 3.66
C SER A 62 -1.09 5.36 3.20
N TRP A 63 -1.00 4.13 3.74
CA TRP A 63 -1.96 3.06 3.44
C TRP A 63 -3.34 3.34 4.02
N LEU A 64 -3.40 3.83 5.25
CA LEU A 64 -4.65 4.24 5.90
C LEU A 64 -5.31 5.43 5.18
N GLU A 65 -4.53 6.42 4.75
CA GLU A 65 -5.05 7.53 3.93
C GLU A 65 -5.56 7.03 2.57
N SER A 66 -4.87 6.06 1.96
CA SER A 66 -5.35 5.42 0.73
C SER A 66 -6.64 4.62 0.95
N GLU A 67 -6.78 3.90 2.07
CA GLU A 67 -8.01 3.16 2.41
C GLU A 67 -9.16 4.08 2.83
N SER A 68 -8.88 5.22 3.45
CA SER A 68 -9.91 6.20 3.81
C SER A 68 -10.56 6.87 2.60
N ASN A 69 -9.91 6.85 1.43
CA ASN A 69 -10.51 7.23 0.15
C ASN A 69 -11.37 6.11 -0.48
N PHE A 70 -11.34 4.89 0.07
CA PHE A 70 -12.24 3.78 -0.25
C PHE A 70 -13.46 3.72 0.69
N SER A 71 -13.82 4.82 1.35
CA SER A 71 -15.15 4.92 1.96
C SER A 71 -16.18 4.99 0.83
N GLU A 72 -16.82 3.87 0.55
CA GLU A 72 -17.85 3.72 -0.48
C GLU A 72 -18.94 4.82 -0.37
N PRO A 73 -19.50 5.30 -1.49
CA PRO A 73 -20.75 6.04 -1.46
C PRO A 73 -21.82 5.15 -0.83
N SER A 74 -22.47 5.65 0.22
CA SER A 74 -23.59 4.99 0.89
C SER A 74 -24.61 4.50 -0.15
N ILE A 75 -24.67 3.19 -0.39
CA ILE A 75 -25.79 2.60 -1.13
C ILE A 75 -27.01 2.74 -0.22
N ASN A 76 -27.79 3.79 -0.44
CA ASN A 76 -29.14 3.90 0.13
C ASN A 76 -30.00 2.82 -0.54
N LEU A 77 -30.06 1.64 0.09
CA LEU A 77 -31.06 0.62 -0.17
C LEU A 77 -32.42 1.10 0.36
N SER A 78 -33.12 1.93 -0.42
CA SER A 78 -34.53 2.25 -0.15
C SER A 78 -35.34 2.38 -1.44
N GLU A 79 -35.20 1.44 -2.36
CA GLU A 79 -36.23 1.17 -3.37
C GLU A 79 -36.28 -0.33 -3.62
N ALA A 80 -37.32 -1.00 -3.09
CA ALA A 80 -38.06 -2.08 -3.75
C ALA A 80 -38.83 -2.98 -2.75
N VAL A 81 -39.98 -2.51 -2.27
CA VAL A 81 -41.16 -3.35 -1.98
C VAL A 81 -42.36 -2.42 -2.23
N ARG A 82 -43.33 -2.65 -3.11
CA ARG A 82 -43.69 -3.68 -4.07
C ARG A 82 -44.75 -3.02 -4.98
N GLN A 83 -44.91 -3.56 -6.19
CA GLN A 83 -46.13 -3.40 -6.99
C GLN A 83 -47.39 -3.82 -6.22
#